data_AF-A0A1D1WCA8-F1
#
_entry.id   AF-A0A1D1WCA8-F1
#
_cell.length_a   1.000
_cell.length_b   1.000
_cell.length_c   1.000
_cell.angle_alpha   90.00
_cell.angle_beta   90.00
_cell.angle_gamma   90.00
#
_symmetry.space_group_name_H-M   'P 1'
#
loop_
_entity.id
_entity.type
_entity.pdbx_description
1 polymer ?
#
loop_
_entity_poly.entity_id
_entity_poly.type
_entity_poly.pdbx_seq_one_letter_code
_entity_poly.pdbx_strand_id
1 'polypeptide(L)'
;MYGVKYSANLGLVPFNLKVILDDDEFWLGAKEIAAVLRPLVSAQAKAESDNCTIADIGSAIRDIYCGFSLLKDRDVSWTLVSQLEKRWKSFYPTDVFAVAMFLDPKLKLDMFRRDPNK
;
A
#
# COMPACT_ATOMS: atom_id res chain seq x y z
N MET A 1 -1.71 -13.84 16.48
CA MET A 1 -1.18 -15.20 16.68
C MET A 1 -1.37 -16.07 15.43
N TYR A 2 -0.35 -16.16 14.57
CA TYR A 2 -0.39 -17.01 13.36
C TYR A 2 -0.29 -18.51 13.69
N GLY A 3 0.21 -18.88 14.88
CA GLY A 3 0.24 -20.26 15.38
C GLY A 3 -1.13 -20.95 15.46
N VAL A 4 -2.21 -20.20 15.66
CA VAL A 4 -3.58 -20.76 15.74
C VAL A 4 -4.04 -21.32 14.39
N LYS A 5 -3.59 -20.74 13.27
CA LYS A 5 -3.98 -21.17 11.91
C LYS A 5 -3.30 -22.48 11.48
N TYR A 6 -2.18 -22.84 12.12
CA TYR A 6 -1.40 -24.06 11.85
C TYR A 6 -1.41 -25.06 13.03
N SER A 7 -2.27 -24.83 14.01
CA SER A 7 -2.33 -25.56 15.27
C SER A 7 -2.46 -27.09 15.12
N ALA A 8 -3.06 -27.58 14.04
CA ALA A 8 -3.19 -29.02 13.78
C ALA A 8 -1.87 -29.74 13.43
N ASN A 9 -0.80 -29.03 13.07
CA ASN A 9 0.45 -29.63 12.56
C ASN A 9 1.73 -29.14 13.25
N LEU A 10 1.63 -28.46 14.39
CA LEU A 10 2.80 -27.97 15.13
C LEU A 10 3.79 -29.09 15.52
N GLY A 11 3.36 -30.35 15.63
CA GLY A 11 4.25 -31.49 15.87
C GLY A 11 5.31 -31.73 14.78
N LEU A 12 5.05 -31.27 13.54
CA LEU A 12 5.90 -31.50 12.36
C LEU A 12 6.83 -30.31 12.03
N VAL A 13 6.71 -29.20 12.74
CA VAL A 13 7.48 -27.98 12.48
C VAL A 13 8.82 -28.06 13.22
N PRO A 14 9.97 -27.92 12.54
CA PRO A 14 11.29 -27.84 13.16
C PRO A 14 11.32 -26.81 14.30
N PHE A 15 12.02 -27.14 15.40
CA PHE A 15 12.03 -26.32 16.63
C PHE A 15 12.33 -24.84 16.36
N ASN A 16 13.33 -24.56 15.52
CA ASN A 16 13.73 -23.20 15.17
C ASN A 16 12.61 -22.38 14.50
N LEU A 17 11.70 -23.03 13.78
CA LEU A 17 10.54 -22.39 13.16
C LEU A 17 9.40 -22.17 14.14
N LYS A 18 9.25 -23.02 15.17
CA LYS A 18 8.27 -22.80 16.26
C LYS A 18 8.58 -21.51 17.01
N VAL A 19 9.85 -21.27 17.30
CA VAL A 19 10.31 -20.05 17.99
C VAL A 19 9.83 -18.79 17.26
N ILE A 20 9.94 -18.75 15.93
CA ILE A 20 9.50 -17.60 15.11
C ILE A 20 7.97 -17.55 14.98
N LEU A 21 7.30 -18.70 14.89
CA LEU A 21 5.82 -18.75 14.78
C LEU A 21 5.12 -18.25 16.04
N ASP A 22 5.75 -18.43 17.20
CA ASP A 22 5.24 -17.99 18.51
C ASP A 22 5.75 -16.59 18.91
N ASP A 23 6.65 -15.99 18.13
CA ASP A 23 7.18 -14.64 18.38
C ASP A 23 6.22 -13.55 17.87
N ASP A 24 5.39 -13.03 18.78
CA ASP A 24 4.43 -11.98 18.47
C ASP A 24 5.10 -10.64 18.07
N GLU A 25 6.31 -10.33 18.57
CA GLU A 25 7.04 -9.12 18.17
C GLU A 25 7.51 -9.22 16.72
N PHE A 26 8.04 -10.38 16.33
CA PHE A 26 8.39 -10.64 14.94
C PHE A 26 7.19 -10.44 14.00
N TRP A 27 6.03 -11.02 14.32
CA TRP A 27 4.83 -10.90 13.47
C TRP A 27 4.24 -9.49 13.48
N LEU A 28 4.39 -8.75 14.58
CA LEU A 28 4.01 -7.35 14.65
C LEU A 28 4.88 -6.50 13.71
N GLY A 29 6.21 -6.65 13.79
CA GLY A 29 7.14 -5.96 12.89
C GLY A 29 6.91 -6.33 11.42
N ALA A 30 6.70 -7.62 11.11
CA ALA A 30 6.36 -8.07 9.76
C ALA A 30 5.05 -7.44 9.24
N LYS A 31 4.05 -7.26 10.11
CA LYS A 31 2.79 -6.61 9.75
C LYS A 31 2.97 -5.13 9.44
N GLU A 32 3.84 -4.44 10.18
CA GLU A 32 4.17 -3.03 9.96
C GLU A 32 4.92 -2.84 8.64
N ILE A 33 5.92 -3.69 8.36
CA ILE A 33 6.62 -3.70 7.07
C ILE A 33 5.65 -3.98 5.93
N ALA A 34 4.76 -4.97 6.09
CA ALA A 34 3.75 -5.28 5.08
C ALA A 34 2.79 -4.11 4.82
N ALA A 35 2.47 -3.30 5.84
CA ALA A 35 1.63 -2.11 5.68
C ALA A 35 2.32 -1.03 4.82
N VAL A 36 3.65 -0.90 4.93
CA VAL A 36 4.46 -0.01 4.08
C VAL A 36 4.58 -0.54 2.65
N LEU A 37 4.87 -1.84 2.49
CA LEU A 37 5.15 -2.43 1.18
C LEU A 37 3.90 -2.65 0.32
N ARG A 38 2.77 -3.01 0.92
CA ARG A 38 1.54 -3.34 0.19
C ARG A 38 1.11 -2.26 -0.83
N PRO A 39 1.00 -0.96 -0.47
CA PRO A 39 0.63 0.06 -1.46
C PRO A 39 1.64 0.16 -2.61
N LEU A 40 2.93 -0.03 -2.34
CA LEU A 40 3.98 0.00 -3.36
C LEU A 40 3.88 -1.19 -4.32
N VAL A 41 3.69 -2.40 -3.79
CA VAL A 41 3.54 -3.61 -4.61
C VAL A 41 2.29 -3.53 -5.49
N SER A 42 1.16 -3.06 -4.94
CA SER A 42 -0.06 -2.85 -5.71
C SER A 42 0.12 -1.82 -6.81
N ALA A 43 0.80 -0.71 -6.51
CA ALA A 43 1.10 0.34 -7.50
C ALA A 43 2.03 -0.17 -8.61
N GLN A 44 3.06 -0.93 -8.26
CA GLN A 44 3.98 -1.55 -9.21
C GLN A 44 3.25 -2.52 -10.13
N ALA A 45 2.45 -3.44 -9.58
CA ALA A 45 1.67 -4.38 -10.40
C ALA A 45 0.72 -3.67 -11.37
N LYS A 46 0.16 -2.52 -10.97
CA LYS A 46 -0.67 -1.70 -11.84
C LYS A 46 0.15 -1.00 -12.93
N ALA A 47 1.34 -0.50 -12.60
CA ALA A 47 2.25 0.16 -13.53
C ALA A 47 2.84 -0.80 -14.57
N GLU A 48 3.06 -2.06 -14.20
CA GLU A 48 3.60 -3.11 -15.07
C GLU A 48 2.54 -3.77 -15.97
N SER A 49 1.26 -3.41 -15.80
CA SER A 49 0.18 -3.92 -16.65
C SER A 49 0.27 -3.33 -18.06
N ASP A 50 0.10 -4.17 -19.08
CA ASP A 50 0.05 -3.74 -20.50
C ASP A 50 -1.08 -2.73 -20.78
N ASN A 51 -2.11 -2.71 -19.93
CA ASN A 51 -3.25 -1.80 -20.04
C ASN A 51 -3.13 -0.58 -19.10
N CYS A 52 -1.95 -0.34 -18.53
CA CYS A 52 -1.74 0.78 -17.62
C CYS A 52 -1.87 2.12 -18.34
N THR A 53 -2.78 2.97 -17.86
CA THR A 53 -2.93 4.34 -18.34
C THR A 53 -2.21 5.34 -17.43
N ILE A 54 -1.99 6.56 -17.92
CA ILE A 54 -1.47 7.65 -17.09
C ILE A 54 -2.37 7.91 -15.87
N ALA A 55 -3.69 7.78 -16.03
CA ALA A 55 -4.65 7.91 -14.94
C ALA A 55 -4.48 6.80 -13.88
N ASP A 56 -4.16 5.58 -14.32
CA ASP A 56 -3.87 4.46 -13.43
C ASP A 56 -2.62 4.70 -12.59
N ILE A 57 -1.56 5.26 -13.19
CA ILE A 57 -0.34 5.67 -12.48
C ILE A 57 -0.65 6.78 -11.46
N GLY A 58 -1.43 7.80 -11.85
CA GLY A 58 -1.85 8.86 -10.93
C GLY A 58 -2.66 8.32 -9.74
N SER A 59 -3.60 7.39 -10.00
CA SER A 59 -4.34 6.69 -8.94
C SER A 59 -3.42 5.86 -8.05
N ALA A 60 -2.43 5.17 -8.62
CA ALA A 60 -1.49 4.37 -7.85
C ALA A 60 -0.66 5.24 -6.89
N ILE A 61 -0.21 6.42 -7.35
CA ILE A 61 0.54 7.37 -6.51
C ILE A 61 -0.35 7.92 -5.38
N ARG A 62 -1.61 8.26 -5.68
CA ARG A 62 -2.60 8.62 -4.65
C ARG A 62 -2.75 7.51 -3.60
N ASP A 63 -2.87 6.26 -4.04
CA ASP A 63 -3.07 5.13 -3.13
C ASP A 63 -1.82 4.86 -2.27
N ILE A 64 -0.61 5.07 -2.81
CA ILE A 64 0.64 5.06 -2.01
C ILE A 64 0.60 6.17 -0.96
N TYR A 65 0.25 7.39 -1.35
CA TYR A 65 0.15 8.52 -0.43
C TYR A 65 -0.81 8.19 0.71
N CYS A 66 -2.03 7.75 0.40
CA CYS A 66 -3.02 7.35 1.40
C CYS A 66 -2.52 6.22 2.31
N GLY A 67 -1.86 5.20 1.74
CA GLY A 67 -1.27 4.10 2.50
C GLY A 67 -0.24 4.59 3.51
N PHE A 68 0.66 5.49 3.10
CA PHE A 68 1.68 6.06 3.98
C PHE A 68 1.09 6.99 5.04
N SER A 69 0.10 7.81 4.71
CA SER A 69 -0.57 8.71 5.68
C SER A 69 -1.33 7.98 6.79
N LEU A 70 -1.73 6.72 6.54
CA LEU A 70 -2.47 5.88 7.49
C LEU A 70 -1.56 5.00 8.36
N LEU A 71 -0.24 5.06 8.20
CA LEU A 71 0.69 4.36 9.07
C LEU A 71 0.58 4.86 10.52
N LYS A 72 0.69 3.92 11.47
CA LYS A 72 0.59 4.22 12.90
C LYS A 72 1.75 5.07 13.40
N ASP A 73 2.97 4.72 12.97
CA ASP A 73 4.17 5.48 13.27
C ASP A 73 4.16 6.78 12.45
N ARG A 74 4.07 7.91 13.15
CA ARG A 74 3.95 9.23 12.54
C ARG A 74 5.26 9.73 11.95
N ASP A 75 6.40 9.35 12.49
CA ASP A 75 7.71 9.77 12.00
C ASP A 75 8.04 9.04 10.69
N VAL A 76 7.73 7.74 10.66
CA VAL A 76 7.83 6.92 9.43
C VAL A 76 6.84 7.41 8.38
N SER A 77 5.57 7.65 8.77
CA SER A 77 4.54 8.20 7.89
C SER A 77 4.99 9.52 7.25
N TRP A 78 5.43 10.48 8.07
CA TRP A 78 5.89 11.79 7.62
C TRP A 78 7.09 11.67 6.67
N THR A 79 8.07 10.85 7.03
CA THR A 79 9.26 10.62 6.22
C THR A 79 8.89 10.06 4.84
N LEU A 80 8.06 9.02 4.79
CA LEU A 80 7.67 8.37 3.55
C LEU A 80 6.81 9.29 2.66
N VAL A 81 5.85 10.02 3.25
CA VAL A 81 5.04 11.01 2.53
C VAL A 81 5.92 12.13 1.98
N SER A 82 6.85 12.68 2.78
CA SER A 82 7.77 13.73 2.32
C SER A 82 8.64 13.26 1.15
N GLN A 83 9.14 12.02 1.19
CA GLN A 83 9.90 11.45 0.08
C GLN A 83 9.04 11.25 -1.17
N LEU A 84 7.80 10.79 -1.00
CA LEU A 84 6.85 10.65 -2.11
C LEU A 84 6.55 12.00 -2.76
N GLU A 85 6.30 13.05 -1.97
CA GLU A 85 6.04 14.41 -2.47
C GLU A 85 7.25 15.00 -3.20
N LYS A 86 8.47 14.79 -2.67
CA LYS A 86 9.70 15.20 -3.35
C LYS A 86 9.84 14.51 -4.71
N ARG A 87 9.59 13.20 -4.75
CA ARG A 87 9.61 12.43 -6.01
C ARG A 87 8.53 12.88 -6.97
N TRP A 88 7.32 13.13 -6.47
CA TRP A 88 6.19 13.63 -7.26
C TRP A 88 6.51 14.95 -7.94
N LYS A 89 7.09 15.91 -7.20
CA LYS A 89 7.53 17.21 -7.75
C LYS A 89 8.64 17.09 -8.79
N SER A 90 9.48 16.05 -8.70
CA SER A 90 10.54 15.77 -9.68
C SER A 90 10.07 14.96 -10.89
N PHE A 91 8.87 14.40 -10.83
CA PHE A 91 8.33 13.56 -11.90
C PHE A 91 7.83 14.43 -13.06
N TYR A 92 7.62 13.79 -14.22
CA TYR A 92 6.99 14.35 -15.43
C TYR A 92 5.78 15.26 -15.09
N PRO A 93 5.45 16.30 -15.89
CA PRO A 93 4.44 17.32 -15.57
C PRO A 93 3.21 16.77 -14.84
N THR A 94 3.17 17.05 -13.54
CA THR A 94 2.16 16.54 -12.58
C THR A 94 0.72 16.90 -12.96
N ASP A 95 0.58 18.00 -13.69
CA ASP A 95 -0.61 18.51 -14.35
C ASP A 95 -1.18 17.53 -15.38
N VAL A 96 -0.35 16.80 -16.13
CA VAL A 96 -0.81 15.76 -17.07
C VAL A 96 -1.48 14.61 -16.32
N PHE A 97 -0.92 14.19 -15.18
CA PHE A 97 -1.53 13.15 -14.35
C PHE A 97 -2.86 13.62 -13.74
N ALA A 98 -2.91 14.86 -13.25
CA ALA A 98 -4.14 15.42 -12.69
C ALA A 98 -5.26 15.48 -13.74
N VAL A 99 -4.95 15.91 -14.97
CA VAL A 99 -5.91 15.93 -16.08
C VAL A 99 -6.31 14.50 -16.47
N ALA A 100 -5.36 13.58 -16.59
CA ALA A 100 -5.65 12.19 -16.93
C ALA A 100 -6.60 11.54 -15.91
N MET A 101 -6.33 11.73 -14.62
CA MET A 101 -7.21 11.24 -13.54
C MET A 101 -8.59 11.89 -13.58
N PHE A 102 -8.67 13.19 -13.85
CA PHE A 102 -9.94 13.90 -13.97
C PHE A 102 -10.76 13.44 -15.18
N LEU A 103 -10.12 13.08 -16.29
CA LEU A 103 -10.80 12.63 -17.50
C LEU A 103 -11.16 11.14 -17.47
N ASP A 104 -10.52 10.33 -16.62
CA ASP A 104 -10.81 8.91 -16.50
C ASP A 104 -12.24 8.65 -15.95
N PRO A 105 -13.13 8.02 -16.75
CA PRO A 105 -14.49 7.71 -16.31
C PRO A 105 -14.54 6.81 -15.07
N LYS A 106 -13.57 5.90 -14.90
CA LYS A 106 -13.50 4.98 -13.76
C LYS A 106 -13.29 5.74 -12.46
N LEU A 107 -12.39 6.72 -12.47
CA LEU A 107 -12.04 7.52 -11.30
C LEU A 107 -13.07 8.61 -11.00
N LYS A 108 -13.68 9.21 -12.03
CA LYS A 108 -14.80 10.15 -11.87
C LYS A 108 -15.97 9.52 -11.12
N LEU A 109 -16.35 8.29 -11.49
CA LEU A 109 -17.46 7.59 -10.84
C LEU A 109 -17.23 7.42 -9.33
N ASP A 110 -15.99 7.14 -8.91
CA ASP A 110 -15.63 7.00 -7.49
C ASP A 110 -15.55 8.34 -6.75
N MET A 111 -15.14 9.42 -7.41
CA MET A 111 -15.12 10.77 -6.83
C MET A 111 -16.54 11.32 -6.57
N PHE A 112 -17.50 11.00 -7.43
CA PHE A 112 -18.89 11.47 -7.30
C PHE A 112 -19.83 10.49 -6.58
N ARG A 113 -19.38 9.25 -6.29
CA ARG A 113 -20.14 8.24 -5.51
C ARG A 113 -19.88 8.25 -4.01
N ARG A 114 -19.19 9.24 -3.44
CA ARG A 114 -19.17 9.41 -1.98
C ARG A 114 -20.56 9.80 -1.49
N ASP A 115 -21.36 8.78 -1.22
CA ASP A 115 -22.59 8.87 -0.46
C ASP A 115 -22.22 9.36 0.95
N PRO A 116 -22.71 10.53 1.41
CA PRO A 116 -22.35 11.09 2.71
C PRO A 116 -22.79 10.24 3.91
N ASN A 117 -23.49 9.13 3.68
CA ASN A 117 -24.02 8.23 4.71
C ASN A 117 -23.37 6.82 4.75
N LYS A 118 -22.19 6.62 4.14
CA LYS A 118 -21.41 5.37 4.25
C LYS A 118 -19.96 5.61 4.63
#